data_AF-A0A1F2RAH6-F1
#
_entry.id   AF-A0A1F2RAH6-F1
#
_cell.length_a   1.000
_cell.length_b   1.000
_cell.length_c   1.000
_cell.angle_alpha   90.00
_cell.angle_beta   90.00
_cell.angle_gamma   90.00
#
_symmetry.space_group_name_H-M   'P 1'
#
loop_
_entity.id
_entity.type
_entity.pdbx_description
1 polymer ?
#
loop_
_entity_poly.entity_id
_entity_poly.type
_entity_poly.pdbx_seq_one_letter_code
_entity_poly.pdbx_strand_id
1 'polypeptide(L)' 'MRLATSVQGFRVSFSVGSKQYIAVSTGLGGGSPRNGPQTISPDIHHPLNGNALYVFTLPDRQ' A
#
# COMPACT_ATOMS: atom_id res chain seq x y z
N MET A 1 8.88 6.12 -3.99
CA MET A 1 7.85 5.53 -4.88
C MET A 1 6.45 5.87 -4.37
N ARG A 2 5.49 6.12 -5.26
CA ARG A 2 4.07 6.28 -4.91
C ARG A 2 3.34 4.99 -5.32
N LEU A 3 2.45 4.50 -4.45
CA LEU A 3 1.66 3.32 -4.75
C LEU A 3 0.55 3.65 -5.77
N ALA A 4 0.17 2.68 -6.58
CA ALA A 4 -0.78 2.90 -7.68
C ALA A 4 -2.20 3.29 -7.22
N THR A 5 -2.62 2.91 -6.01
CA THR A 5 -3.89 3.35 -5.42
C THR A 5 -3.87 3.23 -3.90
N SER A 6 -5.02 3.43 -3.26
CA SER A 6 -5.21 3.34 -1.82
C SER A 6 -4.70 2.02 -1.25
N VAL A 7 -3.99 2.12 -0.13
CA VAL A 7 -3.59 0.95 0.66
C VAL A 7 -4.82 0.31 1.27
N GLN A 8 -4.89 -1.02 1.16
CA GLN A 8 -5.99 -1.83 1.66
C GLN A 8 -5.50 -2.77 2.76
N GLY A 9 -6.36 -3.05 3.74
CA GLY A 9 -6.08 -4.03 4.79
C GLY A 9 -4.83 -3.73 5.64
N PHE A 10 -4.23 -4.80 6.15
CA PHE A 10 -3.05 -4.76 7.02
C PHE A 10 -1.76 -4.96 6.23
N ARG A 11 -0.69 -4.29 6.67
CA ARG A 11 0.66 -4.48 6.13
C ARG A 11 1.28 -5.67 6.85
N VAL A 12 2.04 -6.49 6.13
CA VAL A 12 2.66 -7.70 6.68
C VAL A 12 4.18 -7.56 6.64
N SER A 13 4.84 -7.79 7.77
CA SER A 13 6.29 -7.95 7.85
C SER A 13 6.64 -9.44 7.89
N PHE A 14 7.64 -9.84 7.11
CA PHE A 14 8.15 -11.21 7.09
C PHE A 14 9.63 -11.23 6.73
N SER A 15 10.29 -12.36 6.94
CA SER A 15 11.70 -12.54 6.56
C SER A 15 11.84 -13.75 5.65
N VAL A 16 12.73 -13.65 4.68
CA VAL A 16 13.17 -14.77 3.83
C VAL A 16 14.69 -14.79 3.87
N GLY A 17 15.27 -15.85 4.43
CA GLY A 17 16.68 -15.87 4.79
C GLY A 17 17.01 -14.77 5.81
N SER A 18 18.09 -14.02 5.55
CA SER A 18 18.55 -12.90 6.40
C SER A 18 17.93 -11.54 6.02
N LYS A 19 16.98 -11.50 5.08
CA LYS A 19 16.35 -10.26 4.60
C LYS A 19 14.93 -10.12 5.15
N GLN A 20 14.62 -8.92 5.66
CA GLN A 20 13.28 -8.51 6.06
C GLN A 20 12.54 -7.87 4.88
N TYR A 21 11.24 -8.14 4.80
CA TYR A 21 10.35 -7.64 3.77
C TYR A 21 9.07 -7.07 4.38
N ILE A 22 8.55 -6.02 3.74
CA ILE A 22 7.24 -5.45 4.06
C ILE A 22 6.33 -5.57 2.83
N ALA A 23 5.24 -6.31 2.97
CA ALA A 23 4.19 -6.42 1.97
C ALA A 23 3.06 -5.41 2.24
N VAL A 24 2.70 -4.66 1.21
CA VAL A 24 1.63 -3.65 1.22
C VAL A 24 0.71 -3.90 0.04
N SER A 25 -0.55 -4.23 0.32
CA SER A 25 -1.58 -4.37 -0.70
C SER A 25 -2.26 -3.05 -0.99
N THR A 26 -2.63 -2.88 -2.26
CA THR A 26 -3.38 -1.73 -2.75
C THR A 26 -4.57 -2.20 -3.54
N GLY A 27 -5.64 -1.41 -3.55
CA GLY A 27 -6.76 -1.66 -4.42
C GLY A 27 -8.00 -0.84 -4.13
N LEU A 28 -9.12 -1.23 -4.74
CA LEU A 28 -10.44 -0.65 -4.51
C LEU A 28 -11.36 -1.60 -3.75
N GLY A 29 -12.27 -1.05 -2.93
CA GLY A 29 -13.33 -1.81 -2.27
C GLY A 29 -12.89 -2.62 -1.04
N GLY A 30 -11.64 -2.51 -0.61
CA GLY A 30 -11.16 -3.09 0.65
C GLY A 30 -11.39 -2.19 1.87
N GLY A 31 -10.67 -2.47 2.97
CA GLY A 31 -10.84 -1.78 4.26
C GLY A 31 -10.32 -0.34 4.36
N SER A 32 -9.83 0.28 3.29
CA SER A 32 -9.43 1.69 3.30
C SER A 32 -10.67 2.57 3.46
N PRO A 33 -10.73 3.47 4.45
CA PRO A 33 -11.97 4.17 4.82
C PRO A 33 -12.26 5.37 3.91
N ARG A 34 -12.11 5.23 2.59
CA ARG A 34 -11.96 6.35 1.63
C ARG A 34 -13.15 7.30 1.59
N ASN A 35 -14.35 6.81 1.86
CA ASN A 35 -15.56 7.62 1.78
C ASN A 35 -15.57 8.73 2.84
N GLY A 36 -15.00 8.48 4.03
CA GLY A 36 -14.94 9.50 5.09
C GLY A 36 -14.00 10.67 4.73
N PRO A 37 -12.71 10.40 4.45
CA PRO A 37 -11.76 11.42 4.02
C PRO A 37 -12.17 12.16 2.76
N GLN A 38 -12.87 11.52 1.82
CA GLN A 38 -13.38 12.19 0.61
C GLN A 38 -14.36 13.33 0.93
N THR A 39 -15.08 13.26 2.05
CA THR A 39 -15.99 14.33 2.49
C THR A 39 -15.23 15.52 3.11
N ILE A 40 -14.09 15.27 3.74
CA ILE A 40 -13.34 16.27 4.53
C ILE A 40 -12.19 16.88 3.72
N SER A 41 -11.64 16.15 2.75
CA SER A 41 -10.54 16.56 1.88
C SER A 41 -10.79 16.11 0.43
N PRO A 42 -11.78 16.72 -0.24
CA PRO A 42 -12.21 16.30 -1.57
C PRO A 42 -11.16 16.52 -2.67
N ASP A 43 -10.16 17.36 -2.40
CA ASP A 43 -9.02 17.62 -3.28
C ASP A 43 -8.02 16.45 -3.33
N ILE A 44 -8.05 15.54 -2.34
CA ILE A 44 -7.16 14.38 -2.28
C ILE A 44 -7.73 13.25 -3.14
N HIS A 45 -7.10 13.05 -4.30
CA HIS A 45 -7.48 12.01 -5.26
C HIS A 45 -6.58 10.77 -5.20
N HIS A 46 -7.21 9.60 -5.37
CA HIS A 46 -6.52 8.33 -5.60
C HIS A 46 -6.95 7.73 -6.94
N PRO A 47 -6.07 7.01 -7.65
CA PRO A 47 -6.44 6.35 -8.91
C PRO A 47 -7.50 5.27 -8.72
N LEU A 48 -8.41 5.13 -9.70
CA LEU A 48 -9.48 4.12 -9.73
C LEU A 48 -9.04 2.78 -10.34
N ASN A 49 -7.73 2.51 -10.36
CA ASN A 49 -7.13 1.26 -10.84
C ASN A 49 -5.85 0.98 -10.04
N GLY A 50 -5.12 -0.08 -10.39
CA GLY A 50 -3.83 -0.37 -9.76
C GLY A 50 -3.90 -1.24 -8.52
N ASN A 51 -4.83 -2.20 -8.48
CA ASN A 51 -4.80 -3.29 -7.50
C ASN A 51 -3.47 -4.06 -7.64
N ALA A 52 -2.66 -4.08 -6.58
CA ALA A 52 -1.34 -4.71 -6.61
C ALA A 52 -0.83 -5.04 -5.20
N LEU A 53 0.14 -5.96 -5.13
CA LEU A 53 0.94 -6.24 -3.94
C LEU A 53 2.36 -5.70 -4.14
N TYR A 54 2.76 -4.75 -3.31
CA TYR A 54 4.11 -4.23 -3.30
C TYR A 54 4.91 -4.86 -2.17
N VAL A 55 6.14 -5.28 -2.45
CA VAL A 55 7.04 -5.86 -1.45
C VAL A 55 8.33 -5.02 -1.41
N PHE A 56 8.66 -4.54 -0.22
CA PHE A 56 9.82 -3.67 0.00
C PHE A 56 10.85 -4.37 0.87
N THR A 57 12.12 -4.12 0.56
CA THR A 57 13.26 -4.54 1.38
C THR A 57 14.36 -3.48 1.27
N LEU A 58 15.32 -3.52 2.19
CA LEU A 58 16.51 -2.70 2.07
C LEU A 58 17.43 -3.28 0.97
N PRO A 59 18.17 -2.42 0.24
CA PRO A 59 19.23 -2.88 -0.65
C PRO A 59 20.25 -3.75 0.10
N ASP A 60 20.93 -4.64 -0.62
CA ASP A 60 22.09 -5.33 -0.07
C ASP A 60 23.16 -4.32 0.36
N ARG A 61 23.80 -4.58 1.50
CA ARG A 61 25.02 -3.86 1.85
C ARG A 61 26.09 -4.25 0.84
N GLN A 62 26.62 -3.25 0.13
CA GLN A 62 27.84 -3.39 -0.67
C GLN A 62 29.04 -3.61 0.25
#